data_AF-M6ZID2-F1
#
_entry.id   AF-M6ZID2-F1
#
_cell.length_a   1.000
_cell.length_b   1.000
_cell.length_c   1.000
_cell.angle_alpha   90.00
_cell.angle_beta   90.00
_cell.angle_gamma   90.00
#
_symmetry.space_group_name_H-M   'P 1'
#
loop_
_entity.id
_entity.type
_entity.pdbx_description
1 polymer ?
#
loop_
_entity_poly.entity_id
_entity_poly.type
_entity_poly.pdbx_seq_one_letter_code
_entity_poly.pdbx_strand_id
1 'polypeptide(L)'
;MQNIEFFFEFASTYSYLSAMRIENLIRDSKIQILWRPFLLGPIFKAQGWNDSPFNLFPAKGKHMWKDLERRSRKYGIELQIPSQFPRNGLFASRIAIANEQETWIPSFIRETFRENFAKDSDISDFHFKPNWVKRRGNLRKVQNGGREISSSQTNGKSFCVRHLWSS
;
A
#
# COMPACT_ATOMS: atom_id res chain seq x y z
N MET A 1 -14.91 -5.23 20.74
CA MET A 1 -13.82 -5.44 19.77
C MET A 1 -12.78 -4.37 20.02
N GLN A 2 -11.50 -4.71 20.14
CA GLN A 2 -10.45 -3.72 20.39
C GLN A 2 -9.84 -3.28 19.06
N ASN A 3 -9.50 -2.00 18.93
CA ASN A 3 -8.93 -1.45 17.71
C ASN A 3 -7.49 -0.99 17.97
N ILE A 4 -6.61 -1.27 17.02
CA ILE A 4 -5.25 -0.70 16.98
C ILE A 4 -5.13 0.13 15.71
N GLU A 5 -4.68 1.37 15.87
CA GLU A 5 -4.31 2.21 14.73
C GLU A 5 -2.87 1.90 14.30
N PHE A 6 -2.70 1.50 13.05
CA PHE A 6 -1.40 1.29 12.44
C PHE A 6 -1.09 2.46 11.51
N PHE A 7 -0.31 3.42 12.01
CA PHE A 7 0.21 4.52 11.22
C PHE A 7 1.39 4.08 10.36
N PHE A 8 1.34 4.33 9.06
CA PHE A 8 2.38 3.87 8.12
C PHE A 8 2.59 4.82 6.95
N GLU A 9 3.73 4.66 6.26
CA GLU A 9 3.99 5.28 4.97
C GLU A 9 4.65 4.28 4.01
N PHE A 10 4.28 4.32 2.73
CA PHE A 10 4.80 3.42 1.70
C PHE A 10 6.30 3.58 1.41
N ALA A 11 6.87 4.74 1.75
CA ALA A 11 8.30 5.01 1.67
C ALA A 11 9.11 4.46 2.86
N SER A 12 8.46 4.07 3.95
CA SER A 12 9.12 3.65 5.19
C SER A 12 9.48 2.16 5.17
N THR A 13 10.77 1.88 5.27
CA THR A 13 11.32 0.51 5.35
C THR A 13 10.82 -0.26 6.57
N TYR A 14 10.66 0.40 7.72
CA TYR A 14 10.16 -0.23 8.94
C TYR A 14 8.64 -0.38 8.96
N SER A 15 7.91 0.52 8.27
CA SER A 15 6.48 0.32 8.02
C SER A 15 6.25 -0.92 7.16
N TYR A 16 7.10 -1.18 6.16
CA TYR A 16 7.03 -2.41 5.36
C TYR A 16 7.14 -3.68 6.21
N LEU A 17 8.20 -3.80 7.02
CA LEU A 17 8.38 -4.96 7.90
C LEU A 17 7.18 -5.17 8.83
N SER A 18 6.61 -4.08 9.34
CA SER A 18 5.48 -4.13 10.25
C SER A 18 4.20 -4.56 9.54
N ALA A 19 3.91 -3.97 8.37
CA ALA A 19 2.73 -4.29 7.56
C ALA A 19 2.71 -5.74 7.09
N MET A 20 3.86 -6.35 6.82
CA MET A 20 3.95 -7.78 6.44
C MET A 20 3.65 -8.74 7.60
N ARG A 21 3.75 -8.28 8.85
CA ARG A 21 3.67 -9.12 10.05
C ARG A 21 2.39 -8.94 10.83
N ILE A 22 1.86 -7.71 10.85
CA ILE A 22 0.84 -7.29 11.81
C ILE A 22 -0.41 -8.18 11.78
N GLU A 23 -0.92 -8.57 10.62
CA GLU A 23 -2.10 -9.44 10.53
C GLU A 23 -1.84 -10.86 11.08
N ASN A 24 -0.66 -11.42 10.81
CA ASN A 24 -0.30 -12.73 11.36
C ASN A 24 -0.18 -12.69 12.88
N LEU A 25 0.28 -11.57 13.45
CA LEU A 25 0.41 -11.41 14.90
C LEU A 25 -0.94 -11.32 15.62
N ILE A 26 -1.99 -10.86 14.93
CA ILE A 26 -3.31 -10.67 15.53
C ILE A 26 -4.35 -11.70 15.10
N ARG A 27 -3.95 -12.71 14.32
CA ARG A 27 -4.84 -13.68 13.66
C ARG A 27 -5.85 -14.32 14.61
N ASP A 28 -5.41 -14.69 15.80
CA ASP A 28 -6.22 -15.40 16.80
C ASP A 28 -6.77 -14.47 17.89
N SER A 29 -6.72 -13.15 17.65
CA SER A 29 -7.18 -12.12 18.59
C SER A 29 -8.47 -11.46 18.14
N LYS A 30 -9.17 -10.78 19.06
CA LYS A 30 -10.36 -9.96 18.75
C LYS A 30 -10.00 -8.50 18.43
N ILE A 31 -8.87 -8.29 17.76
CA ILE A 31 -8.31 -6.98 17.42
C ILE A 31 -8.59 -6.66 15.94
N GLN A 32 -9.03 -5.43 15.68
CA GLN A 32 -9.10 -4.88 14.33
C GLN A 32 -7.98 -3.87 14.09
N ILE A 33 -7.36 -3.91 12.91
CA ILE A 33 -6.36 -2.92 12.48
C ILE A 33 -7.07 -1.80 11.73
N LEU A 34 -6.89 -0.57 12.19
CA LEU A 34 -7.23 0.64 11.46
C LEU A 34 -5.98 1.11 10.72
N TRP A 35 -6.01 1.02 9.39
CA TRP A 35 -4.87 1.35 8.53
C TRP A 35 -4.82 2.87 8.31
N ARG A 36 -3.81 3.54 8.87
CA ARG A 36 -3.68 5.01 8.87
C ARG A 36 -2.45 5.44 8.06
N PRO A 37 -2.55 5.61 6.73
CA PRO A 37 -1.43 6.14 5.97
C PRO A 37 -1.14 7.60 6.34
N PHE A 38 0.14 7.96 6.40
CA PHE A 38 0.62 9.34 6.52
C PHE A 38 1.85 9.55 5.64
N LEU A 39 2.45 10.74 5.67
CA LEU A 39 3.61 11.09 4.85
C LEU A 39 4.75 11.65 5.73
N LEU A 40 5.93 11.03 5.68
CA LEU A 40 7.14 11.53 6.35
C LEU A 40 7.80 12.65 5.55
N GLY A 41 7.64 12.70 4.22
CA GLY A 41 8.22 13.77 3.40
C GLY A 41 7.89 15.18 3.89
N PRO A 42 6.61 15.53 4.11
CA PRO A 42 6.22 16.81 4.73
C PRO A 42 6.77 17.01 6.16
N ILE A 43 6.88 15.94 6.96
CA ILE A 43 7.43 16.00 8.32
C ILE A 43 8.93 16.34 8.28
N PHE A 44 9.69 15.68 7.41
CA PHE A 44 11.11 15.97 7.20
C PHE A 44 11.31 17.39 6.67
N LYS A 45 10.49 17.83 5.71
CA LYS A 45 10.52 19.21 5.20
C LYS A 45 10.29 20.24 6.31
N ALA A 46 9.32 20.01 7.21
CA ALA A 46 9.07 20.88 8.35
C ALA A 46 10.26 20.93 9.34
N GLN A 47 11.12 19.89 9.35
CA GLN A 47 12.36 19.84 10.12
C GLN A 47 13.59 20.38 9.37
N GLY A 48 13.40 20.95 8.17
CA GLY A 48 14.48 21.49 7.34
C GLY A 48 15.24 20.44 6.52
N TRP A 49 14.70 19.24 6.38
CA TRP A 49 15.30 18.16 5.58
C TRP A 49 14.61 18.01 4.23
N ASN A 50 15.42 17.81 3.18
CA ASN A 50 14.93 17.63 1.81
C ASN A 50 14.85 16.15 1.38
N ASP A 51 15.30 15.24 2.24
CA ASP A 51 15.35 13.80 1.96
C ASP A 51 15.25 13.00 3.26
N SER A 52 15.15 11.67 3.15
CA SER A 52 15.21 10.74 4.25
C SER A 52 16.51 10.90 5.06
N PRO A 53 16.45 10.91 6.40
CA PRO A 53 17.63 10.86 7.25
C PRO A 53 18.59 9.70 6.92
N PHE A 54 18.08 8.62 6.33
CA PHE A 54 18.91 7.49 5.94
C PHE A 54 19.76 7.78 4.69
N ASN A 55 19.37 8.73 3.84
CA ASN A 55 20.19 9.23 2.74
C ASN A 55 21.13 10.36 3.21
N LEU A 56 20.61 11.27 4.05
CA LEU A 56 21.38 12.40 4.58
C LEU A 56 22.55 11.98 5.46
N PHE A 57 22.44 10.84 6.16
CA PHE A 57 23.48 10.32 7.05
C PHE A 57 23.93 8.91 6.59
N PRO A 58 24.97 8.80 5.74
CA PRO A 58 25.35 7.53 5.10
C PRO A 58 25.62 6.37 6.07
N ALA A 59 26.22 6.65 7.24
CA ALA A 59 26.44 5.64 8.27
C ALA A 59 25.13 5.07 8.82
N LYS A 60 24.11 5.93 9.03
CA LYS A 60 22.77 5.50 9.45
C LYS A 60 22.08 4.71 8.35
N GLY A 61 22.16 5.16 7.09
CA GLY A 61 21.60 4.44 5.95
C GLY A 61 22.20 3.04 5.77
N LYS A 62 23.53 2.93 5.80
CA LYS A 62 24.24 1.64 5.72
C LYS A 62 23.85 0.70 6.86
N HIS A 63 23.70 1.23 8.08
CA HIS A 63 23.24 0.43 9.21
C HIS A 63 21.78 -0.01 9.04
N MET A 64 20.91 0.89 8.60
CA MET A 64 19.49 0.63 8.35
C MET A 64 19.33 -0.55 7.38
N TRP A 65 19.98 -0.52 6.21
CA TRP A 65 19.88 -1.61 5.23
C TRP A 65 20.34 -2.97 5.77
N LYS A 66 21.46 -2.99 6.51
CA LYS A 66 21.93 -4.22 7.19
C LYS A 66 20.92 -4.74 8.22
N ASP A 67 20.27 -3.85 8.98
CA ASP A 67 19.23 -4.24 9.92
C ASP A 67 17.98 -4.77 9.22
N LEU A 68 17.55 -4.12 8.13
CA LEU A 68 16.44 -4.60 7.31
C LEU A 68 16.71 -5.99 6.75
N GLU A 69 17.89 -6.26 6.19
CA GLU A 69 18.25 -7.59 5.71
C GLU A 69 18.15 -8.65 6.82
N ARG A 70 18.73 -8.36 7.99
CA ARG A 70 18.70 -9.28 9.14
C ARG A 70 17.27 -9.58 9.60
N ARG A 71 16.43 -8.54 9.71
CA ARG A 71 15.02 -8.67 10.11
C ARG A 71 14.19 -9.39 9.05
N SER A 72 14.40 -9.07 7.78
CA SER A 72 13.71 -9.70 6.65
C SER A 72 13.99 -11.20 6.62
N ARG A 73 15.26 -11.62 6.79
CA ARG A 73 15.62 -13.04 6.98
C ARG A 73 14.95 -13.65 8.20
N LYS A 74 14.98 -12.98 9.35
CA LYS A 74 14.34 -13.47 10.60
C LYS A 74 12.83 -13.72 10.43
N TYR A 75 12.15 -12.91 9.63
CA TYR A 75 10.69 -12.95 9.49
C TYR A 75 10.21 -13.63 8.21
N GLY A 76 11.10 -14.11 7.34
CA GLY A 76 10.74 -14.67 6.03
C GLY A 76 10.08 -13.65 5.11
N ILE A 77 10.51 -12.38 5.17
CA ILE A 77 10.01 -11.30 4.32
C ILE A 77 11.01 -11.10 3.18
N GLU A 78 10.52 -11.07 1.95
CA GLU A 78 11.34 -10.73 0.78
C GLU A 78 11.82 -9.28 0.88
N LEU A 79 13.07 -9.02 0.55
CA LEU A 79 13.61 -7.66 0.54
C LEU A 79 14.57 -7.49 -0.63
N GLN A 80 14.32 -6.45 -1.41
CA GLN A 80 15.18 -5.90 -2.42
C GLN A 80 15.43 -4.42 -2.07
N ILE A 81 16.69 -4.01 -2.02
CA ILE A 81 17.03 -2.60 -1.85
C ILE A 81 16.54 -1.88 -3.12
N PRO A 82 15.60 -0.92 -3.01
CA PRO A 82 15.04 -0.30 -4.18
C PRO A 82 16.08 0.60 -4.86
N SER A 83 16.05 0.63 -6.19
CA SER A 83 16.89 1.49 -7.03
C SER A 83 16.66 2.98 -6.76
N GLN A 84 15.48 3.34 -6.23
CA GLN A 84 15.15 4.66 -5.74
C GLN A 84 14.60 4.59 -4.31
N PHE A 85 15.19 5.38 -3.41
CA PHE A 85 14.72 5.53 -2.04
C PHE A 85 14.86 6.97 -1.56
N PRO A 86 13.83 7.56 -0.92
CA PRO A 86 12.46 7.05 -0.77
C PRO A 86 11.65 7.14 -2.09
N ARG A 87 10.69 6.24 -2.28
CA ARG A 87 9.66 6.36 -3.35
C ARG A 87 8.48 7.19 -2.89
N ASN A 88 7.82 7.90 -3.81
CA ASN A 88 6.65 8.69 -3.49
C ASN A 88 5.41 7.80 -3.27
N GLY A 89 4.92 7.75 -2.03
CA GLY A 89 3.74 6.97 -1.66
C GLY A 89 2.40 7.70 -1.76
N LEU A 90 2.36 8.97 -2.17
CA LEU A 90 1.18 9.84 -2.05
C LEU A 90 -0.06 9.26 -2.75
N PHE A 91 0.11 8.76 -3.97
CA PHE A 91 -0.99 8.20 -4.75
C PHE A 91 -1.58 6.97 -4.08
N ALA A 92 -0.73 6.03 -3.66
CA ALA A 92 -1.16 4.83 -2.93
C ALA A 92 -1.82 5.18 -1.58
N SER A 93 -1.30 6.18 -0.86
CA SER A 93 -1.91 6.66 0.39
C SER A 93 -3.32 7.20 0.16
N ARG A 94 -3.54 7.96 -0.92
CA ARG A 94 -4.88 8.45 -1.30
C ARG A 94 -5.84 7.32 -1.61
N ILE A 95 -5.40 6.28 -2.33
CA ILE A 95 -6.23 5.08 -2.58
C ILE A 95 -6.63 4.41 -1.27
N ALA A 96 -5.67 4.23 -0.35
CA ALA A 96 -5.92 3.61 0.96
C ALA A 96 -6.95 4.40 1.78
N ILE A 97 -6.84 5.73 1.81
CA ILE A 97 -7.78 6.62 2.53
C ILE A 97 -9.17 6.58 1.89
N ALA A 98 -9.25 6.77 0.57
CA ALA A 98 -10.52 6.87 -0.15
C ALA A 98 -11.38 5.60 -0.07
N ASN A 99 -10.78 4.48 0.30
CA ASN A 99 -11.43 3.18 0.32
C ASN A 99 -11.29 2.50 1.70
N GLU A 100 -11.00 3.23 2.78
CA GLU A 100 -10.62 2.63 4.09
C GLU A 100 -11.60 1.57 4.64
N GLN A 101 -12.87 1.62 4.25
CA GLN A 101 -13.93 0.67 4.67
C GLN A 101 -13.99 -0.59 3.81
N GLU A 102 -13.24 -0.64 2.71
CA GLU A 102 -13.24 -1.75 1.77
C GLU A 102 -12.34 -2.90 2.25
N THR A 103 -12.86 -4.12 2.18
CA THR A 103 -12.18 -5.34 2.67
C THR A 103 -10.88 -5.67 1.94
N TRP A 104 -10.64 -5.10 0.76
CA TRP A 104 -9.44 -5.33 -0.04
C TRP A 104 -8.26 -4.41 0.32
N ILE A 105 -8.48 -3.35 1.11
CA ILE A 105 -7.44 -2.36 1.42
C ILE A 105 -6.22 -2.93 2.14
N PRO A 106 -6.37 -3.79 3.17
CA PRO A 106 -5.21 -4.37 3.83
C PRO A 106 -4.30 -5.10 2.84
N SER A 107 -4.89 -5.87 1.92
CA SER A 107 -4.14 -6.56 0.87
C SER A 107 -3.50 -5.57 -0.11
N PHE A 108 -4.20 -4.51 -0.52
CA PHE A 108 -3.64 -3.47 -1.39
C PHE A 108 -2.43 -2.78 -0.77
N ILE A 109 -2.49 -2.44 0.52
CA ILE A 109 -1.38 -1.83 1.26
C ILE A 109 -0.18 -2.78 1.25
N ARG A 110 -0.40 -4.04 1.63
CA ARG A 110 0.68 -5.04 1.67
C ARG A 110 1.29 -5.30 0.30
N GLU A 111 0.49 -5.39 -0.75
CA GLU A 111 1.04 -5.58 -2.10
C GLU A 111 1.78 -4.34 -2.60
N THR A 112 1.29 -3.13 -2.35
CA THR A 112 2.02 -1.89 -2.71
C THR A 112 3.40 -1.85 -2.03
N PHE A 113 3.47 -2.25 -0.77
CA PHE A 113 4.75 -2.40 -0.09
C PHE A 113 5.68 -3.44 -0.76
N ARG A 114 5.15 -4.59 -1.20
CA ARG A 114 5.96 -5.59 -1.92
C ARG A 114 6.43 -5.10 -3.28
N GLU A 115 5.58 -4.39 -4.01
CA GLU A 115 5.99 -3.77 -5.28
C GLU A 115 7.19 -2.85 -5.05
N ASN A 116 7.17 -2.04 -3.98
CA ASN A 116 8.32 -1.20 -3.64
C ASN A 116 9.55 -2.00 -3.16
N PHE A 117 9.40 -2.77 -2.08
CA PHE A 117 10.54 -3.31 -1.31
C PHE A 117 10.88 -4.77 -1.58
N ALA A 118 10.13 -5.49 -2.41
CA ALA A 118 10.47 -6.84 -2.84
C ALA A 118 10.71 -6.93 -4.35
N LYS A 119 10.08 -6.05 -5.14
CA LYS A 119 10.13 -6.09 -6.62
C LYS A 119 10.80 -4.90 -7.26
N ASP A 120 11.24 -3.93 -6.47
CA ASP A 120 11.84 -2.68 -6.96
C ASP A 120 10.99 -1.96 -8.03
N SER A 121 9.66 -2.01 -7.89
CA SER A 121 8.72 -1.39 -8.83
C SER A 121 8.36 0.02 -8.39
N ASP A 122 8.19 0.92 -9.36
CA ASP A 122 7.75 2.28 -9.08
C ASP A 122 6.27 2.29 -8.65
N ILE A 123 6.02 2.90 -7.50
CA ILE A 123 4.71 3.05 -6.87
C ILE A 123 4.19 4.51 -6.94
N SER A 124 4.96 5.40 -7.57
CA SER A 124 4.74 6.86 -7.56
C SER A 124 3.70 7.31 -8.59
N ASP A 125 3.38 6.47 -9.56
CA ASP A 125 2.59 6.82 -10.76
C ASP A 125 1.18 6.22 -10.73
N PHE A 126 0.20 6.88 -11.35
CA PHE A 126 -1.16 6.40 -11.57
C PHE A 126 -1.24 5.17 -12.50
N HIS A 127 -0.19 4.95 -13.31
CA HIS A 127 -0.04 3.73 -14.09
C HIS A 127 0.32 2.50 -13.24
N PHE A 128 0.75 2.72 -11.99
CA PHE A 128 0.97 1.66 -11.02
C PHE A 128 -0.35 0.91 -10.74
N LYS A 129 -0.43 -0.32 -11.25
CA LYS A 129 -1.51 -1.26 -10.99
C LYS A 129 -0.90 -2.46 -10.29
N PRO A 130 -0.86 -2.49 -8.94
CA PRO A 130 -0.46 -3.70 -8.26
C PRO A 130 -1.35 -4.84 -8.77
N ASN A 131 -0.82 -6.06 -8.88
CA ASN A 131 -1.54 -7.21 -9.45
C ASN A 131 -2.77 -7.68 -8.61
N TRP A 132 -3.34 -6.84 -7.74
CA TRP A 132 -4.55 -7.13 -6.96
C TRP A 132 -5.77 -7.45 -7.85
N VAL A 133 -5.82 -6.91 -9.07
CA VAL A 133 -6.92 -7.16 -10.03
C VAL A 133 -6.87 -8.58 -10.62
N LYS A 134 -5.69 -9.19 -10.77
CA LYS A 134 -5.56 -10.51 -11.43
C LYS A 134 -6.04 -11.69 -10.58
N ARG A 135 -6.06 -11.57 -9.24
CA ARG A 135 -6.63 -12.61 -8.35
C ARG A 135 -8.17 -12.58 -8.27
N ARG A 136 -8.84 -11.64 -8.94
CA ARG A 136 -10.32 -11.61 -9.13
C ARG A 136 -10.75 -11.98 -10.55
N GLY A 137 -9.93 -12.70 -11.32
CA GLY A 137 -10.18 -13.07 -12.73
C GLY A 137 -11.47 -13.85 -13.05
N ASN A 138 -12.47 -13.92 -12.16
CA ASN A 138 -13.74 -14.61 -12.38
C ASN A 138 -15.01 -13.77 -12.18
N LEU A 139 -14.93 -12.44 -12.06
CA LEU A 139 -16.15 -11.61 -12.02
C LEU A 139 -16.17 -10.56 -13.14
N ARG A 140 -16.94 -10.91 -14.18
CA ARG A 140 -17.45 -10.11 -15.31
C ARG A 140 -16.52 -9.91 -16.51
N LYS A 141 -16.43 -10.95 -17.36
CA LYS A 141 -16.62 -10.73 -18.80
C LYS A 141 -18.13 -10.60 -19.03
N VAL A 142 -18.63 -9.38 -19.23
CA VAL A 142 -19.92 -9.18 -19.90
C VAL A 142 -19.59 -8.62 -21.27
N GLN A 143 -19.80 -9.45 -22.28
CA GLN A 143 -19.75 -9.06 -23.68
C GLN A 143 -20.83 -8.00 -23.92
N ASN A 144 -20.44 -6.88 -24.50
CA ASN A 144 -21.41 -5.92 -25.05
C ASN A 144 -21.94 -6.49 -26.36
N GLY A 145 -23.20 -6.94 -26.35
CA GLY A 145 -23.93 -7.34 -27.53
C GLY A 145 -25.44 -7.22 -27.33
N GLY A 146 -26.02 -6.15 -27.87
CA GLY A 146 -27.39 -6.12 -28.40
C GLY A 146 -28.60 -6.16 -27.44
N ARG A 147 -29.33 -5.03 -27.40
CA ARG A 147 -30.80 -4.83 -27.26
C ARG A 147 -31.55 -5.27 -25.97
N GLU A 148 -32.03 -4.21 -25.28
CA GLU A 148 -33.36 -3.94 -24.70
C GLU A 148 -34.10 -4.86 -23.69
N ILE A 149 -34.40 -4.23 -22.54
CA ILE A 149 -35.60 -4.22 -21.66
C ILE A 149 -35.95 -5.46 -20.81
N SER A 150 -35.74 -5.38 -19.48
CA SER A 150 -36.78 -5.10 -18.47
C SER A 150 -36.21 -5.15 -17.04
N SER A 151 -36.93 -4.54 -16.11
CA SER A 151 -36.56 -4.19 -14.74
C SER A 151 -36.30 -5.36 -13.77
N SER A 152 -35.23 -5.25 -12.96
CA SER A 152 -35.28 -5.43 -11.50
C SER A 152 -33.96 -4.97 -10.84
N GLN A 153 -34.09 -4.22 -9.75
CA GLN A 153 -33.00 -3.66 -8.97
C GLN A 153 -32.18 -4.76 -8.29
N THR A 154 -30.86 -4.71 -8.43
CA THR A 154 -29.92 -4.93 -7.31
C THR A 154 -28.62 -4.15 -7.56
N ASN A 155 -28.39 -3.17 -6.69
CA ASN A 155 -27.20 -2.35 -6.44
C ASN A 155 -25.99 -2.57 -7.35
N GLY A 156 -25.99 -1.81 -8.45
CA GLY A 156 -24.80 -1.55 -9.25
C GLY A 156 -23.84 -0.60 -8.54
N LYS A 157 -22.59 -1.04 -8.37
CA LYS A 157 -21.43 -0.16 -8.50
C LYS A 157 -20.47 -0.80 -9.49
N SER A 158 -20.58 -0.38 -10.75
CA SER A 158 -19.54 -0.61 -11.74
C SER A 158 -18.37 0.29 -11.36
N PHE A 159 -17.20 -0.31 -11.10
CA PHE A 159 -15.99 0.43 -10.71
C PHE A 159 -15.42 1.15 -11.93
N CYS A 160 -15.80 2.42 -12.09
CA CYS A 160 -15.23 3.32 -13.07
C CYS A 160 -14.26 4.26 -12.35
N VAL A 161 -12.96 4.06 -12.55
CA VAL A 161 -11.89 4.97 -12.08
C VAL A 161 -12.02 6.38 -12.70
N ARG A 162 -12.95 6.60 -13.64
CA ARG A 162 -13.16 7.89 -14.33
C ARG A 162 -13.97 8.94 -13.55
N HIS A 163 -14.59 8.65 -12.40
CA HIS A 163 -15.53 9.58 -11.76
C HIS A 163 -15.01 10.27 -10.49
N LEU A 164 -13.70 10.20 -10.24
CA LEU A 164 -13.06 10.95 -9.14
C LEU A 164 -12.30 12.21 -9.60
N TRP A 165 -12.40 12.57 -10.88
CA TRP A 165 -11.63 13.68 -11.47
C TRP A 165 -12.46 14.47 -12.47
N SER A 166 -13.24 15.41 -11.94
CA SER A 166 -13.67 16.61 -12.64
C SER A 166 -14.01 17.68 -11.61
N SER A 167 -12.95 18.34 -11.09
CA SER A 167 -12.84 19.75 -10.70
C SER A 167 -11.43 19.98 -10.14
#